data_AF-A0A373C893-F1
#
_entry.id   AF-A0A373C893-F1
#
_cell.length_a   1.000
_cell.length_b   1.000
_cell.length_c   1.000
_cell.angle_alpha   90.00
_cell.angle_beta   90.00
_cell.angle_gamma   90.00
#
_symmetry.space_group_name_H-M   'P 1'
#
loop_
_entity.id
_entity.type
_entity.pdbx_description
1 polymer ?
#
loop_
_entity_poly.entity_id
_entity_poly.type
_entity_poly.pdbx_seq_one_letter_code
_entity_poly.pdbx_strand_id
1 'polypeptide(L)'
;MLSFAELSGQCSEKDADGFECFMAELKVRTEARIRSGETNYPQATIDMMTEVLDWSGLTEPVMVISFAPPLYPAYHSDQMTGKEGAGSWQFRKIKKASEAAGCMVKKVHYFTGISDLSYCGTCGDMDFSGYAAETPLWGGGYQVDFEEIGKLNIPAVLMGPWGKDIHRRTERVNRKSLLVELPEILHTLIEDQA
;
A
#
# COMPACT_ATOMS: atom_id res chain seq x y z
N MET A 1 26.67 -0.79 7.24
CA MET A 1 25.32 -0.56 6.70
C MET A 1 24.42 -0.40 7.91
N LEU A 2 23.62 0.66 7.95
CA LEU A 2 22.67 0.95 9.02
C LEU A 2 21.26 0.97 8.43
N SER A 3 20.29 0.50 9.17
CA SER A 3 18.90 0.83 8.92
C SER A 3 18.58 2.27 9.38
N PHE A 4 17.45 2.82 8.95
CA PHE A 4 17.03 4.13 9.40
C PHE A 4 16.67 4.11 10.89
N ALA A 5 16.09 3.00 11.37
CA ALA A 5 15.81 2.81 12.78
C ALA A 5 17.11 2.74 13.62
N GLU A 6 18.14 2.04 13.13
CA GLU A 6 19.45 1.98 13.79
C GLU A 6 20.13 3.35 13.85
N LEU A 7 20.11 4.10 12.74
CA LEU A 7 20.65 5.47 12.71
C LEU A 7 19.90 6.40 13.67
N SER A 8 18.56 6.34 13.67
CA SER A 8 17.72 7.11 14.58
C SER A 8 17.95 6.74 16.04
N GLY A 9 18.18 5.44 16.33
CA GLY A 9 18.54 4.94 17.64
C GLY A 9 19.86 5.52 18.15
N GLN A 10 20.92 5.50 17.33
CA GLN A 10 22.20 6.14 17.66
C GLN A 10 22.05 7.64 17.91
N CYS A 11 21.18 8.31 17.15
CA CYS A 11 20.92 9.72 17.35
C CYS A 11 20.23 9.98 18.70
N SER A 12 19.21 9.19 19.03
CA SER A 12 18.52 9.27 20.31
C SER A 12 19.42 8.95 21.51
N GLU A 13 20.34 7.99 21.39
CA GLU A 13 21.33 7.69 22.44
C GLU A 13 22.29 8.86 22.73
N LYS A 14 22.58 9.69 21.71
CA LYS A 14 23.46 10.87 21.82
C LYS A 14 22.75 12.05 22.52
N ASP A 15 21.51 12.33 22.17
CA ASP A 15 20.67 13.37 22.77
C ASP A 15 19.20 13.10 22.44
N ALA A 16 18.49 12.42 23.35
CA ALA A 16 17.12 11.97 23.13
C ALA A 16 16.15 13.15 22.94
N ASP A 17 16.17 14.12 23.86
CA ASP A 17 15.26 15.27 23.83
C ASP A 17 15.55 16.17 22.61
N GLY A 18 16.83 16.38 22.30
CA GLY A 18 17.24 17.16 21.13
C GLY A 18 16.87 16.49 19.81
N PHE A 19 17.05 15.17 19.72
CA PHE A 19 16.69 14.41 18.52
C PHE A 19 15.18 14.33 18.32
N GLU A 20 14.40 14.14 19.38
CA GLU A 20 12.93 14.12 19.31
C GLU A 20 12.39 15.47 18.79
N CYS A 21 12.88 16.58 19.34
CA CYS A 21 12.50 17.92 18.91
C CYS A 21 12.86 18.15 17.43
N PHE A 22 14.09 17.80 17.03
CA PHE A 22 14.56 17.88 15.65
C PHE A 22 13.68 17.07 14.69
N MET A 23 13.35 15.82 15.04
CA MET A 23 12.52 14.96 14.21
C MET A 23 11.09 15.48 14.06
N ALA A 24 10.51 16.05 15.13
CA ALA A 24 9.19 16.65 15.10
C ALA A 24 9.14 17.85 14.14
N GLU A 25 10.12 18.76 14.22
CA GLU A 25 10.22 19.91 13.32
C GLU A 25 10.45 19.49 11.87
N LEU A 26 11.36 18.53 11.65
CA LEU A 26 11.67 17.99 10.33
C LEU A 26 10.44 17.38 9.66
N LYS A 27 9.63 16.60 10.40
CA LYS A 27 8.38 16.03 9.90
C LYS A 27 7.39 17.10 9.47
N VAL A 28 7.13 18.11 10.32
CA VAL A 28 6.20 19.20 10.01
C VAL A 28 6.62 19.96 8.75
N ARG A 29 7.91 20.33 8.65
CA ARG A 29 8.44 21.02 7.48
C ARG A 29 8.33 20.16 6.23
N THR A 30 8.67 18.88 6.31
CA THR A 30 8.62 17.96 5.17
C THR A 30 7.20 17.73 4.69
N GLU A 31 6.25 17.55 5.60
CA GLU A 31 4.83 17.41 5.29
C GLU A 31 4.28 18.66 4.55
N ALA A 32 4.67 19.86 4.98
CA ALA A 32 4.28 21.09 4.31
C ALA A 32 4.80 21.15 2.86
N ARG A 33 6.06 20.73 2.62
CA ARG A 33 6.67 20.66 1.29
C ARG A 33 6.01 19.62 0.39
N ILE A 34 5.60 18.47 0.95
CA ILE A 34 4.85 17.45 0.20
C ILE A 34 3.46 18.01 -0.18
N ARG A 35 2.75 18.63 0.77
CA ARG A 35 1.41 19.18 0.54
C ARG A 35 1.39 20.34 -0.48
N SER A 36 2.44 21.16 -0.51
CA SER A 36 2.58 22.23 -1.50
C SER A 36 2.96 21.72 -2.90
N GLY A 37 3.35 20.44 -3.03
CA GLY A 37 3.87 19.86 -4.26
C GLY A 37 5.31 20.27 -4.57
N GLU A 38 6.02 20.89 -3.62
CA GLU A 38 7.44 21.24 -3.76
C GLU A 38 8.33 19.99 -3.83
N THR A 39 7.93 18.93 -3.13
CA THR A 39 8.61 17.63 -3.15
C THR A 39 7.61 16.47 -3.25
N ASN A 40 8.13 15.25 -3.37
CA ASN A 40 7.35 14.01 -3.41
C ASN A 40 7.89 13.02 -2.36
N TYR A 41 7.16 11.93 -2.10
CA TYR A 41 7.55 10.97 -1.06
C TYR A 41 8.99 10.42 -1.23
N PRO A 42 9.42 9.92 -2.41
CA PRO A 42 10.80 9.45 -2.58
C PRO A 42 11.86 10.51 -2.26
N GLN A 43 11.72 11.73 -2.80
CA GLN A 43 12.70 12.79 -2.57
C GLN A 43 12.68 13.27 -1.12
N ALA A 44 11.49 13.43 -0.52
CA ALA A 44 11.33 13.77 0.88
C ALA A 44 11.98 12.74 1.82
N THR A 45 11.86 11.44 1.52
CA THR A 45 12.55 10.38 2.28
C THR A 45 14.06 10.57 2.23
N ILE A 46 14.63 10.83 1.04
CA ILE A 46 16.07 11.07 0.88
C ILE A 46 16.50 12.30 1.68
N ASP A 47 15.79 13.43 1.52
CA ASP A 47 16.08 14.68 2.22
C ASP A 47 16.10 14.47 3.74
N MET A 48 15.07 13.80 4.29
CA MET A 48 14.99 13.51 5.72
C MET A 48 16.13 12.59 6.19
N MET A 49 16.47 11.55 5.42
CA MET A 49 17.60 10.67 5.75
C MET A 49 18.93 11.44 5.75
N THR A 50 19.12 12.39 4.82
CA THR A 50 20.29 13.26 4.79
C THR A 50 20.38 14.13 6.04
N GLU A 51 19.28 14.78 6.44
CA GLU A 51 19.30 15.64 7.63
C GLU A 51 19.53 14.85 8.93
N VAL A 52 18.98 13.64 9.05
CA VAL A 52 19.25 12.75 10.19
C VAL A 52 20.71 12.28 10.19
N LEU A 53 21.28 11.99 9.02
CA LEU A 53 22.69 11.63 8.90
C LEU A 53 23.60 12.81 9.31
N ASP A 54 23.28 14.03 8.88
CA ASP A 54 24.00 15.25 9.29
C ASP A 54 23.91 15.45 10.81
N TRP A 55 22.72 15.25 11.39
CA TRP A 55 22.50 15.33 12.84
C TRP A 55 23.35 14.32 13.62
N SER A 56 23.47 13.09 13.10
CA SER A 56 24.25 12.01 13.73
C SER A 56 25.71 12.41 13.95
N GLY A 57 26.29 13.18 13.01
CA GLY A 57 27.70 13.57 13.02
C GLY A 57 28.64 12.45 12.60
N LEU A 58 28.14 11.39 11.96
CA LEU A 58 28.98 10.33 11.40
C LEU A 58 29.88 10.90 10.28
N THR A 59 31.19 10.78 10.46
CA THR A 59 32.19 11.24 9.48
C THR A 59 32.76 10.11 8.61
N GLU A 60 32.51 8.85 8.99
CA GLU A 60 32.95 7.68 8.25
C GLU A 60 31.96 7.33 7.12
N PRO A 61 32.42 6.69 6.02
CA PRO A 61 31.53 6.22 4.98
C PRO A 61 30.48 5.24 5.51
N VAL A 62 29.20 5.59 5.37
CA VAL A 62 28.07 4.76 5.82
C VAL A 62 27.05 4.60 4.70
N MET A 63 26.39 3.43 4.68
CA MET A 63 25.22 3.17 3.86
C MET A 63 24.01 3.08 4.79
N VAL A 64 22.98 3.88 4.52
CA VAL A 64 21.72 3.88 5.27
C VAL A 64 20.61 3.35 4.37
N ILE A 65 19.80 2.41 4.86
CA ILE A 65 18.64 1.86 4.15
C ILE A 65 17.33 2.22 4.86
N SER A 66 16.26 2.42 4.08
CA SER A 66 14.96 2.86 4.58
C SER A 66 13.86 2.55 3.56
N PHE A 67 12.60 2.68 3.95
CA PHE A 67 11.45 2.66 3.06
C PHE A 67 10.93 4.06 2.73
N ALA A 68 10.56 4.26 1.46
CA ALA A 68 9.79 5.42 1.02
C ALA A 68 8.30 5.03 0.86
N PRO A 69 7.36 5.88 1.30
CA PRO A 69 5.93 5.67 1.05
C PRO A 69 5.56 5.69 -0.45
N PRO A 70 4.38 5.14 -0.81
CA PRO A 70 3.42 4.41 0.03
C PRO A 70 3.71 2.89 0.13
N LEU A 71 3.19 2.27 1.19
CA LEU A 71 3.17 0.82 1.41
C LEU A 71 1.86 0.22 0.91
N TYR A 72 1.94 -0.73 -0.03
CA TYR A 72 0.81 -1.60 -0.39
C TYR A 72 0.99 -2.96 0.29
N PRO A 73 0.32 -3.23 1.41
CA PRO A 73 0.44 -4.52 2.09
C PRO A 73 -0.14 -5.67 1.24
N ALA A 74 0.33 -6.88 1.53
CA ALA A 74 -0.21 -8.09 0.92
C ALA A 74 -1.66 -8.28 1.38
N TYR A 75 -2.55 -8.53 0.41
CA TYR A 75 -3.97 -8.67 0.66
C TYR A 75 -4.52 -9.94 0.02
N HIS A 76 -5.29 -10.70 0.79
CA HIS A 76 -5.99 -11.89 0.33
C HIS A 76 -7.25 -12.13 1.17
N SER A 77 -8.42 -11.97 0.56
CA SER A 77 -9.72 -12.06 1.25
C SER A 77 -9.94 -13.33 2.08
N ASP A 78 -9.45 -14.48 1.63
CA ASP A 78 -9.59 -15.74 2.41
C ASP A 78 -8.55 -15.90 3.54
N GLN A 79 -7.60 -14.97 3.70
CA GLN A 79 -6.58 -14.96 4.76
C GLN A 79 -6.86 -13.87 5.82
N MET A 80 -8.04 -13.26 5.75
CA MET A 80 -8.52 -12.30 6.73
C MET A 80 -9.22 -13.06 7.86
N THR A 81 -8.83 -12.80 9.10
CA THR A 81 -9.37 -13.46 10.29
C THR A 81 -10.89 -13.31 10.36
N GLY A 82 -11.60 -14.44 10.45
CA GLY A 82 -13.07 -14.47 10.54
C GLY A 82 -13.80 -14.23 9.21
N LYS A 83 -13.08 -14.19 8.09
CA LYS A 83 -13.63 -14.05 6.72
C LYS A 83 -13.14 -15.16 5.80
N GLU A 84 -12.68 -16.28 6.36
CA GLU A 84 -12.13 -17.40 5.61
C GLU A 84 -13.15 -17.92 4.58
N GLY A 85 -12.72 -18.01 3.32
CA GLY A 85 -13.56 -18.46 2.21
C GLY A 85 -14.48 -17.39 1.60
N ALA A 86 -14.53 -16.16 2.14
CA ALA A 86 -15.32 -15.07 1.56
C ALA A 86 -14.87 -14.73 0.14
N GLY A 87 -13.57 -14.54 -0.08
CA GLY A 87 -12.96 -14.32 -1.40
C GLY A 87 -13.29 -15.41 -2.40
N SER A 88 -13.19 -16.66 -1.95
CA SER A 88 -13.54 -17.82 -2.77
C SER A 88 -15.04 -17.90 -3.06
N TRP A 89 -15.90 -17.47 -2.14
CA TRP A 89 -17.33 -17.34 -2.38
C TRP A 89 -17.67 -16.24 -3.40
N GLN A 90 -17.07 -15.04 -3.27
CA GLN A 90 -17.22 -13.96 -4.24
C GLN A 90 -16.77 -14.40 -5.63
N PHE A 91 -15.62 -15.08 -5.73
CA PHE A 91 -15.13 -15.59 -7.01
C PHE A 91 -16.12 -16.58 -7.66
N ARG A 92 -16.76 -17.47 -6.89
CA ARG A 92 -17.76 -18.40 -7.44
C ARG A 92 -18.96 -17.66 -8.03
N LYS A 93 -19.45 -16.61 -7.36
CA LYS A 93 -20.54 -15.74 -7.86
C LYS A 93 -20.13 -15.03 -9.16
N ILE A 94 -18.95 -14.39 -9.17
CA ILE A 94 -18.39 -13.73 -10.36
C ILE A 94 -18.24 -14.72 -11.51
N LYS A 95 -17.69 -15.92 -11.25
CA LYS A 95 -17.49 -16.96 -12.25
C LYS A 95 -18.81 -17.38 -12.90
N LYS A 96 -19.85 -17.64 -12.09
CA LYS A 96 -21.18 -18.02 -12.59
C LYS A 96 -21.77 -16.92 -13.48
N ALA A 97 -21.73 -15.66 -13.04
CA ALA A 97 -22.23 -14.52 -13.83
C ALA A 97 -21.43 -14.33 -15.14
N SER A 98 -20.11 -14.48 -15.08
CA SER A 98 -19.23 -14.36 -16.25
C SER A 98 -19.49 -15.44 -17.28
N GLU A 99 -19.62 -16.70 -16.85
CA GLU A 99 -19.90 -17.83 -17.75
C GLU A 99 -21.28 -17.71 -18.41
N ALA A 100 -22.28 -17.17 -17.70
CA ALA A 100 -23.60 -16.86 -18.27
C ALA A 100 -23.53 -15.78 -19.38
N ALA A 101 -22.61 -14.82 -19.24
CA ALA A 101 -22.31 -13.81 -20.26
C ALA A 101 -21.33 -14.31 -21.36
N GLY A 102 -21.03 -15.62 -21.41
CA GLY A 102 -20.10 -16.20 -22.38
C GLY A 102 -18.63 -15.85 -22.15
N CYS A 103 -18.28 -15.38 -20.95
CA CYS A 103 -16.96 -14.90 -20.60
C CYS A 103 -16.24 -15.86 -19.64
N MET A 104 -15.14 -16.46 -20.11
CA MET A 104 -14.33 -17.35 -19.28
C MET A 104 -13.41 -16.53 -18.37
N VAL A 105 -13.60 -16.65 -17.06
CA VAL A 105 -12.73 -16.04 -16.05
C VAL A 105 -11.88 -17.09 -15.33
N LYS A 106 -10.70 -16.69 -14.90
CA LYS A 106 -9.77 -17.52 -14.11
C LYS A 106 -9.44 -16.81 -12.81
N LYS A 107 -9.29 -17.58 -11.73
CA LYS A 107 -8.76 -17.07 -10.47
C LYS A 107 -7.26 -16.83 -10.64
N VAL A 108 -6.81 -15.61 -10.36
CA VAL A 108 -5.40 -15.27 -10.24
C VAL A 108 -5.15 -15.02 -8.76
N HIS A 109 -4.21 -15.74 -8.16
CA HIS A 109 -3.96 -15.70 -6.72
C HIS A 109 -3.24 -14.42 -6.28
N TYR A 110 -2.48 -13.79 -7.17
CA TYR A 110 -1.73 -12.58 -6.84
C TYR A 110 -1.68 -11.64 -8.05
N PHE A 111 -2.15 -10.41 -7.84
CA PHE A 111 -2.03 -9.34 -8.81
C PHE A 111 -0.72 -8.57 -8.55
N THR A 112 0.19 -8.55 -9.51
CA THR A 112 1.50 -7.90 -9.37
C THR A 112 1.48 -6.41 -9.69
N GLY A 113 0.30 -5.83 -9.94
CA GLY A 113 0.12 -4.40 -10.07
C GLY A 113 -0.22 -3.76 -8.72
N ILE A 114 -0.22 -2.43 -8.70
CA ILE A 114 -0.64 -1.63 -7.54
C ILE A 114 -2.17 -1.62 -7.49
N SER A 115 -2.75 -1.80 -6.30
CA SER A 115 -4.19 -1.77 -6.09
C SER A 115 -4.53 -1.27 -4.70
N ASP A 116 -5.50 -0.36 -4.63
CA ASP A 116 -6.01 0.15 -3.35
C ASP A 116 -6.70 -0.95 -2.52
N LEU A 117 -7.02 -2.10 -3.12
CA LEU A 117 -7.52 -3.27 -2.39
C LEU A 117 -6.56 -3.77 -1.31
N SER A 118 -5.26 -3.44 -1.42
CA SER A 118 -4.31 -3.67 -0.33
C SER A 118 -4.76 -3.06 1.01
N TYR A 119 -5.58 -2.01 0.99
CA TYR A 119 -6.10 -1.35 2.19
C TYR A 119 -7.50 -1.81 2.61
N CYS A 120 -8.08 -2.84 1.97
CA CYS A 120 -9.43 -3.32 2.33
C CYS A 120 -9.45 -4.21 3.59
N GLY A 121 -8.29 -4.63 4.08
CA GLY A 121 -8.21 -5.45 5.29
C GLY A 121 -6.78 -5.85 5.62
N THR A 122 -6.61 -6.45 6.79
CA THR A 122 -5.35 -7.05 7.23
C THR A 122 -5.40 -8.56 7.05
N CYS A 123 -4.28 -9.15 6.62
CA CYS A 123 -4.19 -10.58 6.30
C CYS A 123 -3.04 -11.21 7.09
N GLY A 124 -3.28 -12.36 7.71
CA GLY A 124 -2.29 -13.04 8.56
C GLY A 124 -1.78 -12.18 9.73
N ASP A 125 -0.63 -12.58 10.27
CA ASP A 125 0.00 -11.93 11.43
C ASP A 125 0.93 -10.77 11.00
N MET A 126 0.45 -9.88 10.13
CA MET A 126 1.26 -8.75 9.67
C MET A 126 1.49 -7.73 10.79
N ASP A 127 2.77 -7.52 11.13
CA ASP A 127 3.23 -6.44 12.00
C ASP A 127 3.85 -5.32 11.16
N PHE A 128 3.26 -4.13 11.24
CA PHE A 128 3.72 -2.94 10.51
C PHE A 128 4.67 -2.06 11.31
N SER A 129 4.94 -2.38 12.58
CA SER A 129 5.83 -1.60 13.45
C SER A 129 7.25 -1.51 12.91
N GLY A 130 7.78 -2.61 12.37
CA GLY A 130 9.10 -2.63 11.72
C GLY A 130 9.15 -1.75 10.47
N TYR A 131 8.11 -1.80 9.63
CA TYR A 131 8.03 -0.90 8.47
C TYR A 131 7.95 0.57 8.91
N ALA A 132 7.12 0.86 9.91
CA ALA A 132 6.95 2.20 10.47
C ALA A 132 8.27 2.77 11.00
N ALA A 133 9.03 1.98 11.77
CA ALA A 133 10.33 2.39 12.31
C ALA A 133 11.38 2.66 11.23
N GLU A 134 11.31 1.94 10.11
CA GLU A 134 12.22 2.10 8.97
C GLU A 134 11.77 3.16 7.94
N THR A 135 10.66 3.86 8.20
CA THR A 135 10.07 4.85 7.29
C THR A 135 10.12 6.25 7.92
N PRO A 136 11.05 7.14 7.50
CA PRO A 136 11.25 8.47 8.08
C PRO A 136 9.97 9.32 8.14
N LEU A 137 9.13 9.19 7.11
CA LEU A 137 7.88 9.94 6.96
C LEU A 137 6.73 9.39 7.81
N TRP A 138 6.91 8.26 8.48
CA TRP A 138 5.84 7.62 9.26
C TRP A 138 5.37 8.50 10.41
N GLY A 139 4.05 8.60 10.59
CA GLY A 139 3.43 9.39 11.66
C GLY A 139 3.45 10.90 11.43
N GLY A 140 3.72 11.33 10.19
CA GLY A 140 3.63 12.73 9.76
C GLY A 140 3.14 12.78 8.32
N GLY A 141 4.06 13.01 7.38
CA GLY A 141 3.74 13.07 5.95
C GLY A 141 3.11 11.80 5.37
N TYR A 142 3.26 10.64 6.03
CA TYR A 142 2.58 9.40 5.65
C TYR A 142 2.19 8.58 6.89
N GLN A 143 0.95 8.11 6.94
CA GLN A 143 0.46 7.21 7.99
C GLN A 143 -0.72 6.39 7.45
N VAL A 144 -0.78 5.12 7.85
CA VAL A 144 -1.91 4.23 7.57
C VAL A 144 -2.36 3.60 8.88
N ASP A 145 -3.66 3.67 9.15
CA ASP A 145 -4.27 3.07 10.34
C ASP A 145 -4.68 1.62 10.05
N PHE A 146 -3.72 0.71 10.19
CA PHE A 146 -3.97 -0.72 9.95
C PHE A 146 -4.87 -1.36 11.02
N GLU A 147 -5.00 -0.75 12.20
CA GLU A 147 -5.91 -1.22 13.23
C GLU A 147 -7.37 -0.97 12.82
N GLU A 148 -7.70 0.25 12.39
CA GLU A 148 -9.03 0.59 11.89
C GLU A 148 -9.38 -0.18 10.61
N ILE A 149 -8.42 -0.36 9.69
CA ILE A 149 -8.58 -1.22 8.52
C ILE A 149 -8.92 -2.66 8.94
N GLY A 150 -8.23 -3.19 9.95
CA GLY A 150 -8.47 -4.53 10.49
C GLY A 150 -9.85 -4.68 11.15
N LYS A 151 -10.40 -3.61 11.77
CA LYS A 151 -11.77 -3.61 12.32
C LYS A 151 -12.83 -3.74 11.23
N LEU A 152 -12.61 -3.15 10.06
CA LEU A 152 -13.53 -3.22 8.93
C LEU A 152 -13.44 -4.56 8.19
N ASN A 153 -12.20 -5.01 7.91
CA ASN A 153 -11.90 -6.27 7.23
C ASN A 153 -12.91 -6.61 6.12
N ILE A 154 -12.87 -5.81 5.05
CA ILE A 154 -13.78 -5.88 3.91
C ILE A 154 -13.23 -6.88 2.89
N PRO A 155 -13.87 -8.04 2.67
CA PRO A 155 -13.45 -8.98 1.64
C PRO A 155 -13.74 -8.40 0.25
N ALA A 156 -12.76 -8.44 -0.63
CA ALA A 156 -12.84 -7.87 -1.97
C ALA A 156 -12.26 -8.83 -3.02
N VAL A 157 -12.67 -8.64 -4.28
CA VAL A 157 -12.09 -9.32 -5.43
C VAL A 157 -11.82 -8.26 -6.48
N LEU A 158 -10.58 -8.23 -7.01
CA LEU A 158 -10.25 -7.38 -8.14
C LEU A 158 -10.83 -8.00 -9.42
N MET A 159 -11.75 -7.28 -10.08
CA MET A 159 -12.27 -7.64 -11.39
C MET A 159 -12.35 -6.42 -12.30
N GLY A 160 -12.16 -6.64 -13.60
CA GLY A 160 -12.15 -5.58 -14.58
C GLY A 160 -12.19 -6.14 -16.00
N PRO A 161 -12.23 -5.26 -17.01
CA PRO A 161 -12.27 -5.67 -18.40
C PRO A 161 -10.93 -6.29 -18.80
N TRP A 162 -10.94 -7.08 -19.88
CA TRP A 162 -9.69 -7.56 -20.44
C TRP A 162 -8.88 -6.39 -21.00
N GLY A 163 -7.68 -6.20 -20.43
CA GLY A 163 -6.73 -5.18 -20.86
C GLY A 163 -5.32 -5.74 -20.91
N LYS A 164 -4.41 -4.95 -21.49
CA LYS A 164 -2.98 -5.26 -21.55
C LYS A 164 -2.17 -3.99 -21.34
N ASP A 165 -1.00 -4.17 -20.72
CA ASP A 165 -0.02 -3.12 -20.47
C ASP A 165 -0.53 -2.02 -19.54
N ILE A 166 -1.25 -2.39 -18.47
CA ILE A 166 -1.68 -1.45 -17.41
C ILE A 166 -0.49 -0.65 -16.86
N HIS A 167 -0.66 0.67 -16.73
CA HIS A 167 0.38 1.62 -16.30
C HIS A 167 1.62 1.65 -17.21
N ARG A 168 1.48 1.29 -18.49
CA ARG A 168 2.55 1.38 -19.49
C ARG A 168 2.08 2.19 -20.69
N ARG A 169 3.04 2.72 -21.46
CA ARG A 169 2.78 3.54 -22.65
C ARG A 169 1.86 2.87 -23.69
N THR A 170 1.80 1.55 -23.74
CA THR A 170 0.99 0.75 -24.67
C THR A 170 -0.31 0.23 -24.05
N GLU A 171 -0.74 0.82 -22.93
CA GLU A 171 -1.98 0.46 -22.24
C GLU A 171 -3.17 0.45 -23.21
N ARG A 172 -3.93 -0.64 -23.17
CA ARG A 172 -5.12 -0.82 -24.01
C ARG A 172 -6.12 -1.77 -23.35
N VAL A 173 -7.38 -1.57 -23.69
CA VAL A 173 -8.50 -2.38 -23.20
C VAL A 173 -9.30 -2.92 -24.37
N ASN A 174 -9.84 -4.13 -24.23
CA ASN A 174 -10.75 -4.70 -25.22
C ASN A 174 -12.11 -4.01 -25.12
N ARG A 175 -12.56 -3.41 -26.23
CA ARG A 175 -13.82 -2.65 -26.29
C ARG A 175 -15.05 -3.49 -25.97
N LYS A 176 -15.13 -4.73 -26.47
CA LYS A 176 -16.26 -5.62 -26.18
C LYS A 176 -16.30 -6.00 -24.71
N SER A 177 -15.14 -6.32 -24.14
CA SER A 177 -14.99 -6.65 -22.73
C SER A 177 -15.41 -5.50 -21.81
N LEU A 178 -15.02 -4.26 -22.16
CA LEU A 178 -15.35 -3.07 -21.39
C LEU A 178 -16.81 -2.60 -21.54
N LEU A 179 -17.35 -2.60 -22.76
CA LEU A 179 -18.63 -1.92 -23.05
C LEU A 179 -19.84 -2.85 -23.06
N VAL A 180 -19.64 -4.17 -23.08
CA VAL A 180 -20.73 -5.16 -23.18
C VAL A 180 -20.59 -6.19 -22.06
N GLU A 181 -19.50 -6.95 -22.06
CA GLU A 181 -19.35 -8.12 -21.18
C GLU A 181 -19.28 -7.73 -19.70
N LEU A 182 -18.37 -6.82 -19.32
CA LEU A 182 -18.24 -6.39 -17.93
C LEU A 182 -19.53 -5.72 -17.39
N PRO A 183 -20.18 -4.79 -18.11
CA PRO A 183 -21.47 -4.23 -17.68
C PRO A 183 -22.55 -5.27 -17.43
N GLU A 184 -22.73 -6.26 -18.32
CA GLU A 184 -23.71 -7.35 -18.14
C GLU A 184 -23.43 -8.20 -16.89
N ILE A 185 -22.14 -8.52 -16.67
CA ILE A 185 -21.70 -9.26 -15.47
C ILE A 185 -21.98 -8.45 -14.21
N LEU A 186 -21.63 -7.16 -14.20
CA LEU A 186 -21.86 -6.28 -13.04
C LEU A 186 -23.35 -6.13 -12.74
N HIS A 187 -24.20 -5.97 -13.75
CA HIS A 187 -25.66 -5.90 -13.57
C HIS A 187 -26.18 -7.17 -12.89
N THR A 188 -25.78 -8.33 -13.39
CA THR A 188 -26.15 -9.63 -12.80
C THR A 188 -25.71 -9.74 -11.34
N LEU A 189 -24.49 -9.30 -11.01
CA LEU A 189 -23.96 -9.37 -9.64
C LEU A 189 -24.65 -8.40 -8.68
N ILE A 190 -25.12 -7.25 -9.16
CA ILE A 190 -25.86 -6.27 -8.35
C ILE A 190 -27.29 -6.77 -8.08
N GLU A 191 -27.92 -7.43 -9.05
CA GLU A 191 -29.27 -8.00 -8.89
C GLU A 191 -29.27 -9.30 -8.06
N ASP A 192 -28.19 -10.09 -8.10
CA ASP A 192 -28.03 -11.36 -7.36
C ASP A 192 -27.53 -11.16 -5.90
N GLN A 193 -27.89 -10.02 -5.27
CA GLN A 193 -27.55 -9.72 -3.87
C GLN A 193 -28.60 -10.20 -2.85
N ALA A 194 -29.56 -11.02 -3.27
CA ALA A 194 -30.49 -11.73 -2.40
C ALA A 194 -29.88 -13.03 -1.82
#